data_AF-A0A7X9GBJ5-F1
#
_entry.id   AF-A0A7X9GBJ5-F1
#
_cell.length_a   1.000
_cell.length_b   1.000
_cell.length_c   1.000
_cell.angle_alpha   90.00
_cell.angle_beta   90.00
_cell.angle_gamma   90.00
#
_symmetry.space_group_name_H-M   'P 1'
#
loop_
_entity.id
_entity.type
_entity.pdbx_description
1 polymer ?
#
loop_
_entity_poly.entity_id
_entity_poly.type
_entity_poly.pdbx_seq_one_letter_code
_entity_poly.pdbx_strand_id
1 'polypeptide(L)' 'KDAKRHPTVEENVIIGAGAKLLGPITVGKGAKIGANAVVLKDVPPYSTAVGIPAKIITKI' A
#
# COMPACT_ATOMS: atom_id res chain seq x y z
N LYS A 1 -5.83 -4.08 25.23
CA LYS A 1 -4.50 -4.04 24.58
C LYS A 1 -4.68 -3.32 23.25
N ASP A 2 -4.12 -2.13 23.10
CA ASP A 2 -4.16 -1.34 21.87
C ASP A 2 -3.22 -1.95 20.83
N ALA A 3 -3.71 -2.96 20.11
CA ALA A 3 -3.00 -3.49 18.96
C ALA A 3 -3.15 -2.53 17.77
N LYS A 4 -2.09 -2.35 16.97
CA LYS A 4 -2.17 -1.62 15.70
C LYS A 4 -3.23 -2.26 14.80
N ARG A 5 -4.12 -1.45 14.22
CA ARG A 5 -5.21 -1.93 13.33
C ARG A 5 -5.27 -1.21 11.98
N HIS A 6 -4.51 -0.12 11.83
CA HIS A 6 -4.54 0.73 10.64
C HIS A 6 -3.18 0.73 9.94
N PRO A 7 -3.16 1.06 8.64
CA PRO A 7 -1.93 1.14 7.88
C PRO A 7 -0.95 2.19 8.42
N THR A 8 0.34 1.94 8.25
CA THR A 8 1.38 2.97 8.27
C THR A 8 1.75 3.31 6.85
N VAL A 9 1.81 4.61 6.55
CA VAL A 9 2.24 5.13 5.25
C VAL A 9 3.54 5.90 5.48
N GLU A 10 4.61 5.45 4.84
CA GLU A 10 5.93 6.09 4.94
C GLU A 10 6.06 7.29 3.99
N GLU A 11 7.24 7.91 4.01
CA GLU A 11 7.54 9.12 3.24
C GLU A 11 7.40 8.92 1.72
N ASN A 12 6.91 9.95 1.00
CA ASN A 12 6.82 9.99 -0.47
C ASN A 12 5.98 8.87 -1.12
N VAL A 13 5.08 8.24 -0.38
CA VAL A 13 4.13 7.27 -0.94
C VAL A 13 3.09 7.99 -1.80
N ILE A 14 2.81 7.42 -2.98
CA ILE A 14 1.74 7.89 -3.87
C ILE A 14 0.54 6.96 -3.69
N ILE A 15 -0.62 7.51 -3.32
CA ILE A 15 -1.87 6.75 -3.19
C ILE A 15 -2.86 7.19 -4.25
N GLY A 16 -3.15 6.30 -5.20
CA GLY A 16 -4.14 6.54 -6.25
C GLY A 16 -5.56 6.68 -5.69
N ALA A 17 -6.40 7.43 -6.40
CA ALA A 17 -7.78 7.68 -6.03
C ALA A 17 -8.54 6.38 -5.75
N GLY A 18 -9.29 6.36 -4.65
CA GLY A 18 -10.11 5.21 -4.27
C GLY A 18 -9.33 3.96 -3.85
N ALA A 19 -8.01 4.00 -3.63
CA ALA A 19 -7.30 2.87 -3.04
C ALA A 19 -7.78 2.60 -1.60
N LYS A 20 -7.79 1.32 -1.19
CA LYS A 20 -8.12 0.88 0.16
C LYS A 20 -6.94 0.13 0.75
N LEU A 21 -6.44 0.64 1.87
CA LEU A 21 -5.34 0.05 2.64
C LEU A 21 -5.95 -0.51 3.95
N LEU A 22 -5.90 -1.83 4.15
CA LEU A 22 -6.63 -2.48 5.25
C LEU A 22 -5.68 -3.27 6.16
N GLY A 23 -5.85 -3.07 7.48
CA GLY A 23 -5.10 -3.78 8.51
C GLY A 23 -3.80 -3.07 8.93
N PRO A 24 -3.04 -3.68 9.86
CA PRO A 24 -1.80 -3.12 10.40
C PRO A 24 -0.60 -3.23 9.44
N ILE A 25 -0.81 -2.96 8.17
CA ILE A 25 0.21 -3.05 7.12
C ILE A 25 1.11 -1.80 7.08
N THR A 26 2.25 -1.92 6.41
CA THR A 26 3.15 -0.81 6.10
C THR A 26 3.28 -0.62 4.60
N VAL A 27 3.10 0.62 4.14
CA VAL A 27 3.40 1.04 2.76
C VAL A 27 4.72 1.79 2.78
N GLY A 28 5.76 1.12 2.28
CA GLY A 28 7.14 1.56 2.36
C GLY A 28 7.44 2.84 1.57
N LYS A 29 8.52 3.53 1.94
CA LYS A 29 8.96 4.80 1.36
C LYS A 29 8.94 4.78 -0.17
N GLY A 30 8.34 5.80 -0.78
CA GLY A 30 8.30 5.96 -2.23
C GLY A 30 7.46 4.90 -2.98
N ALA A 31 6.70 4.06 -2.29
CA ALA A 31 5.81 3.11 -2.93
C ALA A 31 4.64 3.81 -3.65
N LYS A 32 4.10 3.16 -4.68
CA LYS A 32 2.97 3.64 -5.48
C LYS A 32 1.80 2.67 -5.37
N ILE A 33 0.65 3.15 -4.92
CA ILE A 33 -0.59 2.38 -4.84
C ILE A 33 -1.49 2.79 -6.00
N GLY A 34 -1.88 1.81 -6.83
CA GLY A 34 -2.77 2.05 -7.96
C GLY A 34 -4.16 2.53 -7.52
N ALA A 35 -4.82 3.29 -8.39
CA ALA A 35 -6.20 3.69 -8.17
C ALA A 35 -7.10 2.45 -7.98
N ASN A 36 -8.04 2.54 -7.03
CA ASN A 36 -8.95 1.46 -6.64
C ASN A 36 -8.29 0.14 -6.16
N ALA A 37 -6.97 0.10 -5.91
CA ALA A 37 -6.31 -1.10 -5.39
C ALA A 37 -6.80 -1.45 -3.97
N VAL A 38 -6.84 -2.74 -3.64
CA VAL A 38 -7.15 -3.24 -2.29
C VAL A 38 -5.92 -3.93 -1.70
N VAL A 39 -5.23 -3.24 -0.81
CA VAL A 39 -3.95 -3.68 -0.23
C VAL A 39 -4.19 -4.32 1.13
N LEU A 40 -3.80 -5.58 1.25
CA LEU A 40 -3.98 -6.42 2.43
C LEU A 40 -2.65 -6.88 3.06
N LYS A 41 -1.52 -6.51 2.45
CA LYS A 41 -0.16 -6.91 2.85
C LYS A 41 0.79 -5.71 2.71
N ASP A 42 1.92 -5.78 3.40
CA ASP A 42 2.96 -4.77 3.32
C ASP A 42 3.43 -4.56 1.87
N VAL A 43 3.71 -3.29 1.54
CA VAL A 43 4.21 -2.88 0.23
C VAL A 43 5.65 -2.42 0.41
N PRO A 44 6.65 -3.08 -0.20
CA PRO A 44 8.04 -2.68 -0.08
C PRO A 44 8.32 -1.26 -0.57
N PRO A 45 9.36 -0.58 -0.04
CA PRO A 45 9.81 0.71 -0.54
C PRO A 45 10.06 0.70 -2.05
N TYR A 46 9.77 1.81 -2.72
CA TYR A 46 9.97 2.05 -4.16
C TYR A 46 9.30 1.01 -5.08
N SER A 47 8.28 0.29 -4.59
CA SER A 47 7.51 -0.69 -5.36
C SER A 47 6.14 -0.14 -5.77
N THR A 48 5.49 -0.80 -6.74
CA THR A 48 4.13 -0.44 -7.17
C THR A 48 3.17 -1.59 -6.88
N ALA A 49 2.05 -1.30 -6.20
CA ALA A 49 1.02 -2.28 -5.86
C ALA A 49 -0.32 -1.91 -6.53
N VAL A 50 -0.90 -2.84 -7.30
CA VAL A 50 -2.13 -2.62 -8.08
C VAL A 50 -3.08 -3.82 -8.01
N GLY A 51 -4.38 -3.58 -8.25
CA GLY A 51 -5.40 -4.62 -8.36
C GLY A 51 -6.14 -4.98 -7.06
N ILE A 52 -7.00 -5.99 -7.14
CA ILE A 52 -7.87 -6.49 -6.07
C ILE A 52 -7.80 -8.03 -6.05
N PRO A 53 -7.13 -8.68 -5.07
CA PRO A 53 -6.24 -8.07 -4.09
C PRO A 53 -4.98 -7.50 -4.77
N ALA A 54 -4.37 -6.49 -4.15
CA ALA A 54 -3.21 -5.82 -4.71
C ALA A 54 -2.01 -6.77 -4.83
N LYS A 55 -1.35 -6.74 -6.00
CA LYS A 55 -0.10 -7.45 -6.27
C LYS A 55 1.01 -6.43 -6.52
N ILE A 56 2.20 -6.75 -6.04
CA ILE A 56 3.40 -5.96 -6.33
C ILE A 56 3.80 -6.27 -7.78
N ILE A 57 3.95 -5.23 -8.58
CA ILE A 57 4.43 -5.32 -9.95
C ILE A 57 5.84 -4.74 -10.04
N THR A 58 6.70 -5.43 -10.76
CA THR A 58 8.07 -4.99 -11.02
C THR A 58 8.07 -4.18 -12.32
N LYS A 59 8.40 -2.88 -12.23
CA LYS A 59 8.52 -1.85 -13.28
C LYS A 59 7.25 -1.15 -13.78
N ILE A 60 7.27 0.18 -13.63
CA ILE A 60 6.92 1.19 -14.64
C ILE A 60 8.03 2.24 -14.61
#